data_AF-A0A6D0Y8U5-F1
#
_entry.id   AF-A0A6D0Y8U5-F1
#
_cell.length_a   1.000
_cell.length_b   1.000
_cell.length_c   1.000
_cell.angle_alpha   90.00
_cell.angle_beta   90.00
_cell.angle_gamma   90.00
#
_symmetry.space_group_name_H-M   'P 1'
#
loop_
_entity.id
_entity.type
_entity.pdbx_description
1 polymer ?
#
loop_
_entity_poly.entity_id
_entity_poly.type
_entity_poly.pdbx_seq_one_letter_code
_entity_poly.pdbx_strand_id
1 'polypeptide(L)'
;MASQAQAFEEKLTSLSAVLQKHVTVDEVRPVLQAMVDDAVGAIPVPRDGRDYDPDVLQQAVNDAVANIPVPADGKSITPDDVRPMLEQMVKEAVSHIPVPRDGRDYDPDVLQKAVLEAVNALPAPQDGRDATALEVLPAIDDQKSFPRGTYATHLGGFWRAYEKTHGMRGWECLVDGVADIDVSMTGERLFSVVIRHSSGQRTEKTFS
;
A
#
# COMPACT_ATOMS: atom_id res chain seq x y z
N MET A 1 -52.61 -13.87 112.25
CA MET A 1 -52.33 -13.12 111.01
C MET A 1 -52.05 -14.01 109.78
N ALA A 2 -52.31 -15.33 109.80
CA ALA A 2 -52.10 -16.20 108.63
C ALA A 2 -53.35 -16.39 107.73
N SER A 3 -54.56 -16.34 108.30
CA SER A 3 -55.82 -16.59 107.56
C SER A 3 -56.22 -15.48 106.58
N GLN A 4 -55.89 -14.21 106.87
CA GLN A 4 -56.16 -13.11 105.93
C GLN A 4 -55.27 -13.15 104.67
N ALA A 5 -54.05 -13.69 104.78
CA ALA A 5 -53.14 -13.80 103.64
C ALA A 5 -53.62 -14.86 102.63
N GLN A 6 -54.06 -16.03 103.12
CA GLN A 6 -54.62 -17.09 102.26
C GLN A 6 -55.90 -16.64 101.53
N ALA A 7 -56.81 -15.93 102.22
CA ALA A 7 -58.02 -15.40 101.57
C ALA A 7 -57.72 -14.36 100.48
N PHE A 8 -56.60 -13.64 100.60
CA PHE A 8 -56.17 -12.66 99.59
C PHE A 8 -55.52 -13.35 98.38
N GLU A 9 -54.73 -14.40 98.60
CA GLU A 9 -54.17 -15.22 97.52
C GLU A 9 -55.25 -15.96 96.71
N GLU A 10 -56.27 -16.52 97.36
CA GLU A 10 -57.42 -17.13 96.66
C GLU A 10 -58.21 -16.11 95.83
N LYS A 11 -58.35 -14.87 96.33
CA LYS A 11 -58.97 -13.79 95.57
C LYS A 11 -58.10 -13.35 94.39
N LEU A 12 -56.78 -13.33 94.54
CA LEU A 12 -55.86 -13.03 93.44
C LEU A 12 -55.85 -14.13 92.37
N THR A 13 -55.93 -15.40 92.75
CA THR A 13 -56.01 -16.52 91.81
C THR A 13 -57.37 -16.61 91.11
N SER A 14 -58.48 -16.35 91.80
CA SER A 14 -59.78 -16.26 91.15
C SER A 14 -59.89 -15.06 90.21
N LEU A 15 -59.30 -13.91 90.57
CA LEU A 15 -59.25 -12.75 89.69
C LEU A 15 -58.37 -13.00 88.47
N SER A 16 -57.22 -13.69 88.62
CA SER A 16 -56.36 -14.03 87.48
C SER A 16 -57.02 -15.04 86.53
N ALA A 17 -57.75 -16.02 87.06
CA ALA A 17 -58.49 -16.99 86.26
C ALA A 17 -59.65 -16.35 85.46
N VAL A 18 -60.30 -15.33 86.00
CA VAL A 18 -61.34 -14.56 85.29
C VAL A 18 -60.70 -13.69 84.20
N LEU A 19 -59.54 -13.07 84.46
CA LEU A 19 -58.81 -12.28 83.46
C LEU A 19 -58.22 -13.14 82.33
N GLN A 20 -57.94 -14.42 82.57
CA GLN A 20 -57.44 -15.34 81.54
C GLN A 20 -58.53 -15.87 80.60
N LYS A 21 -59.82 -15.72 80.91
CA LYS A 21 -60.95 -16.03 80.00
C LYS A 21 -61.20 -14.90 78.99
N HIS A 22 -60.15 -14.48 78.29
CA HIS A 22 -60.31 -13.56 77.16
C HIS A 22 -60.74 -14.36 75.92
N VAL A 23 -61.74 -13.83 75.21
CA VAL A 23 -62.16 -14.36 73.91
C VAL A 23 -60.97 -14.30 72.98
N THR A 24 -60.57 -15.45 72.43
CA THR A 24 -59.44 -15.52 71.49
C THR A 24 -59.92 -15.29 70.07
N VAL A 25 -59.05 -14.81 69.19
CA VAL A 25 -59.37 -14.56 67.77
C VAL A 25 -59.88 -15.84 67.08
N ASP A 26 -59.43 -17.01 67.53
CA ASP A 26 -59.84 -18.32 67.00
C ASP A 26 -61.33 -18.64 67.28
N GLU A 27 -61.92 -18.10 68.34
CA GLU A 27 -63.34 -18.29 68.67
C GLU A 27 -64.25 -17.36 67.86
N VAL A 28 -63.77 -16.16 67.48
CA VAL A 28 -64.57 -15.15 66.74
C VAL A 28 -64.47 -15.36 65.23
N ARG A 29 -63.37 -15.97 64.75
CA ARG A 29 -63.12 -16.24 63.33
C ARG A 29 -64.26 -16.97 62.61
N PRO A 30 -64.84 -18.09 63.11
CA PRO A 30 -65.89 -18.79 62.38
C PRO A 30 -67.17 -17.96 62.23
N VAL A 31 -67.50 -17.10 63.21
CA VAL A 31 -68.68 -16.23 63.14
C VAL A 31 -68.48 -15.14 62.09
N LEU A 32 -67.30 -14.49 62.09
CA LEU A 32 -66.98 -13.47 61.09
C LEU A 32 -66.89 -14.05 59.68
N GLN A 33 -66.33 -15.25 59.52
CA GLN A 33 -66.26 -15.91 58.21
C GLN A 33 -67.65 -16.19 57.66
N ALA A 34 -68.57 -16.72 58.47
CA ALA A 34 -69.94 -16.99 58.05
C ALA A 34 -70.69 -15.71 57.63
N MET A 35 -70.49 -14.59 58.35
CA MET A 35 -71.08 -13.30 57.98
C MET A 35 -70.52 -12.75 56.66
N VAL A 36 -69.22 -12.92 56.42
CA VAL A 36 -68.57 -12.48 55.18
C VAL A 36 -69.05 -13.30 53.99
N ASP A 37 -69.15 -14.62 54.13
CA ASP A 37 -69.58 -15.49 53.04
C ASP A 37 -71.03 -15.22 52.63
N ASP A 38 -71.93 -14.96 53.59
CA ASP A 38 -73.33 -14.60 53.32
C ASP A 38 -73.43 -13.22 52.63
N ALA A 39 -72.65 -12.24 53.11
CA ALA A 39 -72.60 -10.91 52.49
C ALA A 39 -72.05 -10.95 51.05
N VAL A 40 -71.05 -11.79 50.78
CA VAL A 40 -70.48 -11.96 49.44
C VAL A 40 -71.44 -12.74 48.53
N GLY A 41 -72.14 -13.75 49.05
CA GLY A 41 -73.15 -14.50 48.30
C GLY A 41 -74.36 -13.65 47.87
N ALA A 42 -74.68 -12.60 48.63
CA ALA A 42 -75.74 -11.66 48.30
C ALA A 42 -75.36 -10.64 47.20
N ILE A 43 -74.07 -10.53 46.83
CA ILE A 43 -73.65 -9.65 45.73
C ILE A 43 -74.07 -10.32 44.40
N PRO A 44 -74.98 -9.73 43.61
CA PRO A 44 -75.35 -10.30 42.32
C PRO A 44 -74.13 -10.35 41.41
N VAL A 45 -73.93 -11.50 40.75
CA VAL A 45 -72.86 -11.66 39.75
C VAL A 45 -73.00 -10.62 38.64
N PRO A 46 -71.91 -9.95 38.22
CA PRO A 46 -71.93 -9.05 37.08
C PRO A 46 -72.46 -9.77 35.83
N ARG A 47 -73.36 -9.13 35.10
CA ARG A 47 -73.82 -9.66 33.80
C ARG A 47 -72.65 -9.59 32.82
N ASP A 48 -72.35 -10.70 32.15
CA ASP A 48 -71.32 -10.74 31.11
C ASP A 48 -71.64 -9.74 29.99
N GLY A 49 -70.70 -8.83 29.72
CA GLY A 49 -70.83 -7.71 28.80
C GLY A 49 -70.84 -8.15 27.33
N ARG A 50 -72.01 -8.54 26.84
CA ARG A 50 -72.33 -8.75 25.42
C ARG A 50 -73.17 -7.61 24.84
N ASP A 51 -72.91 -6.38 25.29
CA ASP A 51 -73.72 -5.22 24.89
C ASP A 51 -73.37 -4.68 23.48
N TYR A 52 -72.40 -5.29 22.78
CA TYR A 52 -71.97 -4.84 21.46
C TYR A 52 -71.79 -5.99 20.48
N ASP A 53 -72.36 -5.83 19.30
CA ASP A 53 -72.18 -6.72 18.15
C ASP A 53 -70.84 -6.39 17.46
N PRO A 54 -69.91 -7.36 17.31
CA PRO A 54 -68.60 -7.13 16.70
C PRO A 54 -68.69 -6.61 15.26
N ASP A 55 -69.75 -6.95 14.53
CA ASP A 55 -69.90 -6.56 13.12
C ASP A 55 -70.18 -5.05 13.01
N VAL A 56 -70.96 -4.49 13.94
CA VAL A 56 -71.26 -3.06 14.00
C VAL A 56 -70.02 -2.25 14.37
N LEU A 57 -69.18 -2.77 15.27
CA LEU A 57 -67.90 -2.16 15.63
C LEU A 57 -66.94 -2.16 14.44
N GLN A 58 -66.84 -3.27 13.71
CA GLN A 58 -65.99 -3.37 12.53
C GLN A 58 -66.43 -2.37 11.46
N GLN A 59 -67.74 -2.23 11.24
CA GLN A 59 -68.28 -1.28 10.28
C GLN A 59 -68.00 0.17 10.70
N ALA A 60 -68.21 0.53 11.97
CA ALA A 60 -67.92 1.86 12.48
C ALA A 60 -66.43 2.23 12.39
N VAL A 61 -65.53 1.26 12.62
CA VAL A 61 -64.08 1.47 12.47
C VAL A 61 -63.72 1.66 11.00
N ASN A 62 -64.27 0.84 10.10
CA ASN A 62 -63.98 0.95 8.67
C ASN A 62 -64.47 2.29 8.10
N ASP A 63 -65.66 2.75 8.52
CA ASP A 63 -66.21 4.05 8.11
C ASP A 63 -65.37 5.21 8.66
N ALA A 64 -64.89 5.12 9.91
CA ALA A 64 -64.00 6.13 10.49
C ALA A 64 -62.65 6.18 9.76
N VAL A 65 -62.08 5.02 9.41
CA VAL A 65 -60.82 4.92 8.66
C VAL A 65 -60.98 5.44 7.23
N ALA A 66 -62.09 5.17 6.56
CA ALA A 66 -62.36 5.66 5.21
C ALA A 66 -62.49 7.19 5.14
N ASN A 67 -62.88 7.84 6.23
CA ASN A 67 -62.97 9.30 6.33
C ASN A 67 -61.64 9.99 6.65
N ILE A 68 -60.56 9.24 6.92
CA ILE A 68 -59.23 9.84 7.08
C ILE A 68 -58.73 10.29 5.70
N PRO A 69 -58.44 11.59 5.49
CA PRO A 69 -57.91 12.06 4.22
C PRO A 69 -56.57 11.38 3.95
N VAL A 70 -56.41 10.81 2.76
CA VAL A 70 -55.11 10.28 2.34
C VAL A 70 -54.07 11.41 2.32
N PRO A 71 -52.88 11.21 2.90
CA PRO A 71 -51.80 12.18 2.78
C PRO A 71 -51.50 12.42 1.30
N ALA A 72 -51.45 13.69 0.89
CA ALA A 72 -51.04 14.01 -0.48
C ALA A 72 -49.60 13.55 -0.69
N ASP A 73 -49.34 12.82 -1.78
CA ASP A 73 -48.00 12.40 -2.14
C ASP A 73 -47.08 13.63 -2.26
N GLY A 74 -45.98 13.63 -1.51
CA GLY A 74 -44.99 14.69 -1.58
C GLY A 74 -44.37 14.76 -2.97
N LYS A 75 -44.36 15.96 -3.59
CA LYS A 75 -43.68 16.16 -4.88
C LYS A 75 -42.19 15.87 -4.71
N SER A 76 -41.72 14.79 -5.32
CA SER A 76 -40.30 14.43 -5.30
C SER A 76 -39.49 15.47 -6.09
N ILE A 77 -38.41 15.94 -5.49
CA ILE A 77 -37.43 16.80 -6.17
C ILE A 77 -36.85 16.01 -7.34
N THR A 78 -37.00 16.55 -8.54
CA THR A 78 -36.39 16.02 -9.76
C THR A 78 -34.99 16.60 -9.93
N PRO A 79 -34.10 15.94 -10.69
CA PRO A 79 -32.79 16.51 -11.03
C PRO A 79 -32.88 17.91 -11.68
N ASP A 80 -33.98 18.21 -12.36
CA ASP A 80 -34.20 19.53 -12.98
C ASP A 80 -34.52 20.62 -11.95
N ASP A 81 -35.07 20.27 -10.78
CA ASP A 81 -35.32 21.22 -9.69
C ASP A 81 -34.02 21.66 -8.99
N VAL A 82 -32.98 20.81 -8.98
CA VAL A 82 -31.67 21.10 -8.34
C VAL A 82 -30.62 21.63 -9.30
N ARG A 83 -30.79 21.40 -10.61
CA ARG A 83 -29.87 21.88 -11.66
C ARG A 83 -29.51 23.37 -11.55
N PRO A 84 -30.46 24.32 -11.42
CA PRO A 84 -30.10 25.75 -11.41
C PRO A 84 -29.23 26.12 -10.20
N MET A 85 -29.47 25.49 -9.04
CA MET A 85 -28.68 25.73 -7.84
C MET A 85 -27.25 25.17 -8.01
N LEU A 86 -27.11 23.97 -8.58
CA LEU A 86 -25.82 23.36 -8.85
C LEU A 86 -25.00 24.13 -9.89
N GLU A 87 -25.63 24.59 -10.97
CA GLU A 87 -24.97 25.43 -11.99
C GLU A 87 -24.44 26.73 -11.39
N GLN A 88 -25.22 27.38 -10.52
CA GLN A 88 -24.78 28.59 -9.82
C GLN A 88 -23.58 28.32 -8.90
N MET A 89 -23.64 27.26 -8.08
CA MET A 89 -22.55 26.86 -7.20
C MET A 89 -21.27 26.51 -7.96
N VAL A 90 -21.39 25.76 -9.06
CA VAL A 90 -20.24 25.39 -9.90
C VAL A 90 -19.64 26.62 -10.57
N LYS A 91 -20.46 27.54 -11.08
CA LYS A 91 -19.97 28.77 -11.71
C LYS A 91 -19.20 29.65 -10.72
N GLU A 92 -19.72 29.79 -9.50
CA GLU A 92 -19.04 30.53 -8.42
C GLU A 92 -17.72 29.86 -8.03
N ALA A 93 -17.71 28.55 -7.82
CA ALA A 93 -16.50 27.81 -7.50
C ALA A 93 -15.43 27.92 -8.60
N VAL A 94 -15.83 27.80 -9.87
CA VAL A 94 -14.91 27.90 -11.01
C VAL A 94 -14.36 29.32 -11.17
N SER A 95 -15.12 30.38 -10.85
CA SER A 95 -14.60 31.75 -10.90
C SER A 95 -13.49 32.03 -9.88
N HIS A 96 -13.40 31.23 -8.81
CA HIS A 96 -12.34 31.33 -7.81
C HIS A 96 -11.08 30.54 -8.19
N ILE A 97 -11.15 29.68 -9.22
CA ILE A 97 -9.96 28.99 -9.74
C ILE A 97 -9.13 30.05 -10.48
N PRO A 98 -7.90 30.35 -10.04
CA PRO A 98 -7.03 31.24 -10.77
C PRO A 98 -6.82 30.69 -12.18
N VAL A 99 -6.99 31.54 -13.20
CA VAL A 99 -6.67 31.15 -14.57
C VAL A 99 -5.22 30.66 -14.61
N PRO A 100 -4.93 29.53 -15.29
CA PRO A 100 -3.56 29.13 -15.56
C PRO A 100 -2.83 30.31 -16.18
N ARG A 101 -1.65 30.66 -15.66
CA ARG A 101 -0.82 31.67 -16.30
C ARG A 101 -0.45 31.12 -17.68
N ASP A 102 -0.77 31.86 -18.73
CA ASP A 102 -0.30 31.55 -20.08
C ASP A 102 1.22 31.40 -20.04
N GLY A 103 1.72 30.27 -20.57
CA GLY A 103 3.12 29.86 -20.53
C GLY A 103 4.05 30.75 -21.35
N ARG A 104 4.33 31.96 -20.84
CA ARG A 104 5.49 32.79 -21.19
C ARG A 104 6.56 32.65 -20.11
N ASP A 105 6.88 31.44 -19.71
CA ASP A 105 7.94 31.22 -18.72
C ASP A 105 9.32 31.57 -19.28
N TYR A 106 9.44 31.66 -20.62
CA TYR A 106 10.70 31.98 -21.29
C TYR A 106 10.51 32.96 -22.46
N ASP A 107 11.38 33.95 -22.49
CA ASP A 107 11.58 34.86 -23.62
C ASP A 107 12.35 34.11 -24.73
N PRO A 108 11.83 34.04 -25.97
CA PRO A 108 12.51 33.34 -27.07
C PRO A 108 13.92 33.85 -27.33
N ASP A 109 14.19 35.14 -27.10
CA ASP A 109 15.51 35.74 -27.33
C ASP A 109 16.52 35.25 -26.28
N VAL A 110 16.08 35.09 -25.03
CA VAL A 110 16.90 34.53 -23.94
C VAL A 110 17.22 33.06 -24.21
N LEU A 111 16.23 32.29 -24.67
CA LEU A 111 16.44 30.90 -25.04
C LEU A 111 17.41 30.76 -26.22
N GLN A 112 17.24 31.59 -27.26
CA GLN A 112 18.14 31.58 -28.41
C GLN A 112 19.57 31.92 -28.00
N LYS A 113 19.77 32.92 -27.13
CA LYS A 113 21.09 33.27 -26.61
C LYS A 113 21.72 32.13 -25.81
N ALA A 114 20.95 31.49 -24.93
CA ALA A 114 21.43 30.36 -24.13
C ALA A 114 21.85 29.16 -24.99
N VAL A 115 21.08 28.85 -26.04
CA VAL A 115 21.41 27.80 -27.00
C VAL A 115 22.67 28.15 -27.78
N LEU A 116 22.79 29.38 -28.26
CA LEU A 116 23.97 29.82 -29.00
C LEU A 116 25.24 29.79 -28.15
N GLU A 117 25.14 30.22 -26.89
CA GLU A 117 26.25 30.15 -25.92
C GLU A 117 26.67 28.70 -25.67
N ALA A 118 25.71 27.80 -25.45
CA ALA A 118 25.98 26.38 -25.27
C ALA A 118 26.63 25.73 -26.50
N VAL A 119 26.17 26.06 -27.71
CA VAL A 119 26.73 25.54 -28.96
C VAL A 119 28.14 26.08 -29.20
N ASN A 120 28.39 27.36 -28.93
CA ASN A 120 29.71 27.97 -29.06
C ASN A 120 30.71 27.47 -28.01
N ALA A 121 30.23 26.97 -26.88
CA ALA A 121 31.06 26.34 -25.86
C ALA A 121 31.50 24.92 -26.23
N LEU A 122 30.94 24.31 -27.29
CA LEU A 122 31.40 23.02 -27.77
C LEU A 122 32.83 23.17 -28.33
N PRO A 123 33.75 22.24 -28.00
CA PRO A 123 35.07 22.24 -28.61
C PRO A 123 34.93 22.06 -30.12
N ALA A 124 35.76 22.79 -30.88
CA ALA A 124 35.83 22.60 -32.32
C ALA A 124 36.11 21.13 -32.64
N PRO A 125 35.43 20.54 -33.64
CA PRO A 125 35.77 19.21 -34.13
C PRO A 125 37.27 19.17 -34.43
N GLN A 126 37.97 18.21 -33.81
CA GLN A 126 39.36 17.96 -34.16
C GLN A 126 39.36 17.02 -35.35
N ASP A 127 40.09 17.42 -36.39
CA ASP A 127 40.36 16.53 -37.52
C ASP A 127 41.06 15.26 -37.01
N GLY A 128 40.72 14.11 -37.61
CA GLY A 128 41.40 12.85 -37.29
C GLY A 128 42.89 12.96 -37.58
N ARG A 129 43.74 12.28 -36.78
CA ARG A 129 45.18 12.23 -37.08
C ARG A 129 45.41 11.61 -38.46
N ASP A 130 45.99 12.38 -39.37
CA ASP A 130 46.38 11.90 -40.69
C ASP A 130 47.31 10.69 -40.60
N ALA A 131 47.13 9.72 -41.49
CA ALA A 131 47.95 8.50 -41.53
C ALA A 131 49.44 8.78 -41.79
N THR A 132 49.77 9.91 -42.40
CA THR A 132 51.16 10.37 -42.64
C THR A 132 51.89 10.79 -41.37
N ALA A 133 51.19 11.04 -40.26
CA ALA A 133 51.79 11.34 -38.97
C ALA A 133 52.21 10.07 -38.18
N LEU A 134 51.94 8.87 -38.71
CA LEU A 134 52.36 7.61 -38.08
C LEU A 134 53.86 7.39 -38.31
N GLU A 135 54.65 7.62 -37.27
CA GLU A 135 56.06 7.25 -37.25
C GLU A 135 56.24 5.78 -36.84
N VAL A 136 56.88 4.99 -37.71
CA VAL A 136 57.24 3.59 -37.43
C VAL A 136 58.72 3.54 -37.06
N LEU A 137 59.01 3.08 -35.85
CA LEU A 137 60.39 2.90 -35.39
C LEU A 137 61.04 1.67 -36.07
N PRO A 138 62.32 1.74 -36.45
CA PRO A 138 63.00 0.63 -37.12
C PRO A 138 63.28 -0.58 -36.22
N ALA A 139 63.30 -0.39 -34.90
CA ALA A 139 63.50 -1.45 -33.90
C ALA A 139 62.84 -1.05 -32.57
N ILE A 140 62.41 -2.05 -31.79
CA ILE A 140 62.06 -1.85 -30.38
C ILE A 140 63.36 -1.84 -29.55
N ASP A 141 63.54 -0.78 -28.77
CA ASP A 141 64.57 -0.66 -27.75
C ASP A 141 63.97 -1.07 -26.39
N ASP A 142 64.34 -2.23 -25.88
CA ASP A 142 63.79 -2.81 -24.65
C ASP A 142 64.20 -2.05 -23.38
N GLN A 143 65.16 -1.13 -23.47
CA GLN A 143 65.56 -0.24 -22.39
C GLN A 143 64.71 1.03 -22.33
N LYS A 144 63.88 1.29 -23.35
CA LYS A 144 63.02 2.47 -23.44
C LYS A 144 61.55 2.12 -23.20
N SER A 145 60.83 3.10 -22.64
CA SER A 145 59.38 3.06 -22.50
C SER A 145 58.76 3.92 -23.59
N PHE A 146 57.81 3.35 -24.34
CA PHE A 146 57.11 4.01 -25.43
C PHE A 146 55.64 4.24 -25.04
N PRO A 147 55.03 5.37 -25.44
CA PRO A 147 53.62 5.61 -25.18
C PRO A 147 52.73 4.70 -26.03
N ARG A 148 51.48 4.53 -25.59
CA ARG A 148 50.44 3.83 -26.36
C ARG A 148 50.29 4.44 -27.76
N GLY A 149 50.15 3.59 -28.76
CA GLY A 149 50.00 3.99 -30.16
C GLY A 149 51.32 4.13 -30.92
N THR A 150 52.45 3.80 -30.30
CA THR A 150 53.75 3.70 -30.98
C THR A 150 53.77 2.46 -31.87
N TYR A 151 54.31 2.58 -33.08
CA TYR A 151 54.53 1.48 -34.01
C TYR A 151 56.02 1.24 -34.22
N ALA A 152 56.41 -0.03 -34.33
CA ALA A 152 57.81 -0.40 -34.54
C ALA A 152 57.93 -1.71 -35.31
N THR A 153 59.01 -1.89 -36.06
CA THR A 153 59.43 -3.20 -36.55
C THR A 153 60.26 -3.91 -35.49
N HIS A 154 60.05 -5.21 -35.27
CA HIS A 154 60.85 -6.01 -34.33
C HIS A 154 60.80 -7.49 -34.70
N LEU A 155 61.96 -8.16 -34.68
CA LEU A 155 62.10 -9.59 -35.05
C LEU A 155 61.40 -9.93 -36.38
N GLY A 156 61.57 -9.08 -37.39
CA GLY A 156 60.96 -9.26 -38.72
C GLY A 156 59.45 -8.98 -38.82
N GLY A 157 58.79 -8.64 -37.70
CA GLY A 157 57.36 -8.38 -37.64
C GLY A 157 57.02 -6.90 -37.41
N PHE A 158 55.74 -6.58 -37.51
CA PHE A 158 55.22 -5.23 -37.24
C PHE A 158 54.47 -5.22 -35.91
N TRP A 159 54.82 -4.28 -35.04
CA TRP A 159 54.36 -4.24 -33.65
C TRP A 159 53.73 -2.90 -33.30
N ARG A 160 52.74 -2.94 -32.41
CA ARG A 160 52.06 -1.76 -31.86
C ARG A 160 52.07 -1.80 -30.34
N ALA A 161 52.40 -0.68 -29.72
CA ALA A 161 52.21 -0.48 -28.30
C ALA A 161 50.72 -0.24 -27.98
N TYR A 162 50.05 -1.19 -27.31
CA TYR A 162 48.64 -1.02 -26.90
C TYR A 162 48.49 -0.30 -25.56
N GLU A 163 49.59 -0.18 -24.79
CA GLU A 163 49.72 0.57 -23.55
C GLU A 163 51.13 1.21 -23.46
N LYS A 164 51.44 1.88 -22.35
CA LYS A 164 52.80 2.37 -22.10
C LYS A 164 53.74 1.17 -21.86
N THR A 165 54.78 1.04 -22.68
CA THR A 165 55.62 -0.16 -22.70
C THR A 165 56.67 -0.16 -21.60
N HIS A 166 57.06 -1.36 -21.17
CA HIS A 166 58.17 -1.59 -20.24
C HIS A 166 58.95 -2.80 -20.76
N GLY A 167 60.03 -2.54 -21.51
CA GLY A 167 60.66 -3.56 -22.35
C GLY A 167 59.68 -4.09 -23.39
N MET A 168 59.55 -5.42 -23.49
CA MET A 168 58.60 -6.08 -24.40
C MET A 168 57.16 -6.10 -23.89
N ARG A 169 56.90 -5.76 -22.61
CA ARG A 169 55.53 -5.65 -22.09
C ARG A 169 54.83 -4.45 -22.72
N GLY A 170 53.58 -4.65 -23.13
CA GLY A 170 52.75 -3.59 -23.72
C GLY A 170 52.84 -3.52 -25.24
N TRP A 171 53.65 -4.39 -25.85
CA TRP A 171 53.73 -4.58 -27.30
C TRP A 171 52.83 -5.73 -27.76
N GLU A 172 52.20 -5.53 -28.91
CA GLU A 172 51.42 -6.53 -29.62
C GLU A 172 51.97 -6.67 -31.04
N CYS A 173 52.19 -7.92 -31.48
CA CYS A 173 52.60 -8.21 -32.85
C CYS A 173 51.36 -8.19 -33.75
N LEU A 174 51.28 -7.22 -34.65
CA LEU A 174 50.17 -7.06 -35.59
C LEU A 174 50.38 -7.83 -36.89
N VAL A 175 51.63 -7.89 -37.37
CA VAL A 175 52.02 -8.67 -38.55
C VAL A 175 53.08 -9.66 -38.11
N ASP A 176 52.71 -10.93 -38.17
CA ASP A 176 53.63 -12.01 -37.84
C ASP A 176 54.62 -12.24 -38.99
N GLY A 177 55.83 -11.73 -38.80
CA GLY A 177 56.90 -11.84 -39.77
C GLY A 177 57.78 -13.07 -39.54
N VAL A 178 58.94 -13.06 -40.19
CA VAL A 178 59.99 -14.07 -40.00
C VAL A 178 61.12 -13.43 -39.22
N ALA A 179 61.31 -13.89 -37.98
CA ALA A 179 62.38 -13.44 -37.10
C ALA A 179 63.72 -14.05 -37.48
N ASP A 180 63.72 -15.32 -37.85
CA ASP A 180 64.93 -16.07 -38.15
C ASP A 180 64.61 -17.33 -38.97
N ILE A 181 65.56 -17.74 -39.82
CA ILE A 181 65.49 -18.99 -40.58
C ILE A 181 66.80 -19.73 -40.35
N ASP A 182 66.70 -20.92 -39.77
CA ASP A 182 67.83 -21.83 -39.57
C ASP A 182 67.70 -23.02 -40.53
N VAL A 183 68.76 -23.33 -41.26
CA VAL A 183 68.81 -24.45 -42.20
C VAL A 183 69.95 -25.35 -41.81
N SER A 184 69.64 -26.60 -41.48
CA SER A 184 70.63 -27.60 -41.04
C SER A 184 70.55 -28.86 -41.90
N MET A 185 71.70 -29.45 -42.22
CA MET A 185 71.77 -30.77 -42.85
C MET A 185 71.70 -31.85 -41.76
N THR A 186 70.65 -32.66 -41.79
CA THR A 186 70.38 -33.72 -40.81
C THR A 186 70.80 -35.11 -41.32
N GLY A 187 71.25 -35.22 -42.58
CA GLY A 187 71.85 -36.41 -43.19
C GLY A 187 72.47 -36.10 -44.56
N GLU A 188 73.02 -37.10 -45.28
CA GLU A 188 73.69 -36.89 -46.57
C GLU A 188 72.82 -36.24 -47.67
N ARG A 189 71.50 -36.42 -47.58
CA ARG A 189 70.51 -35.81 -48.50
C ARG A 189 69.30 -35.20 -47.79
N LEU A 190 69.37 -35.09 -46.46
CA LEU A 190 68.27 -34.54 -45.67
C LEU A 190 68.67 -33.18 -45.10
N PHE A 191 67.80 -32.19 -45.29
CA PHE A 191 67.94 -30.90 -44.61
C PHE A 191 66.64 -30.51 -43.91
N SER A 192 66.78 -29.92 -42.73
CA SER A 192 65.68 -29.33 -41.97
C SER A 192 65.75 -27.81 -42.07
N VAL A 193 64.60 -27.19 -42.29
CA VAL A 193 64.40 -25.74 -42.25
C VAL A 193 63.53 -25.41 -41.06
N VAL A 194 64.05 -24.59 -40.15
CA VAL A 194 63.36 -24.07 -38.97
C VAL A 194 63.11 -22.59 -39.18
N ILE A 195 61.85 -22.20 -39.21
CA ILE A 195 61.42 -20.79 -39.30
C ILE A 195 60.91 -20.37 -37.92
N ARG A 196 61.51 -19.32 -37.37
CA ARG A 196 61.02 -18.64 -36.17
C ARG A 196 60.26 -17.39 -36.59
N HIS A 197 59.02 -17.29 -36.16
CA HIS A 197 58.14 -16.16 -36.43
C HIS A 197 58.26 -15.10 -35.34
N SER A 198 57.87 -13.87 -35.67
CA SER A 198 57.92 -12.72 -34.74
C SER A 198 57.02 -12.92 -33.51
N SER A 199 55.91 -13.63 -33.68
CA SER A 199 54.99 -14.04 -32.61
C SER A 199 55.59 -15.03 -31.60
N GLY A 200 56.76 -15.60 -31.92
CA GLY A 200 57.38 -16.69 -31.17
C GLY A 200 56.99 -18.08 -31.67
N GLN A 201 56.11 -18.19 -32.68
CA GLN A 201 55.78 -19.47 -33.31
C GLN A 201 57.01 -20.05 -34.03
N ARG A 202 57.18 -21.37 -33.95
CA ARG A 202 58.26 -22.10 -34.63
C ARG A 202 57.67 -23.12 -35.60
N THR A 203 58.10 -23.08 -36.85
CA THR A 203 57.72 -24.04 -37.90
C THR A 203 58.96 -24.80 -38.37
N GLU A 204 58.93 -26.12 -38.32
CA GLU A 204 60.04 -26.97 -38.79
C GLU A 204 59.57 -27.86 -39.94
N LYS A 205 60.35 -27.93 -41.01
CA LYS A 205 60.11 -28.81 -42.16
C LYS A 205 61.39 -29.52 -42.55
N THR A 206 61.30 -30.83 -42.75
CA THR A 206 62.41 -31.66 -43.23
C THR A 206 62.17 -32.05 -44.68
N PHE A 207 63.24 -31.97 -45.47
CA PHE A 207 63.27 -32.27 -46.90
C PHE A 207 64.29 -33.38 -47.15
N SER A 208 64.00 -34.27 -48.10
CA SER A 208 64.77 -35.46 -48.46
C SER A 208 65.14 -35.50 -49.93
#